data_AF-A0A842MWR8-F1
#
_entry.id   AF-A0A842MWR8-F1
#
_cell.length_a   1.000
_cell.length_b   1.000
_cell.length_c   1.000
_cell.angle_alpha   90.00
_cell.angle_beta   90.00
_cell.angle_gamma   90.00
#
_symmetry.space_group_name_H-M   'P 1'
#
loop_
_entity.id
_entity.type
_entity.pdbx_description
1 polymer ?
#
loop_
_entity_poly.entity_id
_entity_poly.type
_entity_poly.pdbx_seq_one_letter_code
_entity_poly.pdbx_strand_id
1 'polypeptide(L)'
;MLDGYAEVKIEAVAPGAALEGVVYDQWVTVSRGGARLELFDQDCACPETLAGTTQRVKIGLMLTRIVPSQRDAKSVKDNTFDAKVISNIGDGVNLIEVLGIPMQLITDREQKPNSFLEIRGRLDLLDIEGVESEGWRRIPTTR
;
A
#
# COMPACT_ATOMS: atom_id res chain seq x y z
N MET A 1 2.67 -17.09 11.36
CA MET A 1 3.29 -16.50 10.15
C MET A 1 2.73 -15.11 9.98
N LEU A 2 3.53 -14.12 9.59
CA LEU A 2 3.01 -12.80 9.23
C LEU A 2 2.20 -12.96 7.94
N ASP A 3 0.91 -12.64 8.00
CA ASP A 3 -0.06 -12.82 6.90
C ASP A 3 -0.02 -11.69 5.86
N GLY A 4 0.90 -10.73 6.04
CA GLY A 4 1.11 -9.59 5.16
C GLY A 4 0.14 -8.43 5.40
N TYR A 5 -0.75 -8.51 6.39
CA TYR A 5 -1.61 -7.39 6.75
C TYR A 5 -0.92 -6.43 7.71
N ALA A 6 -1.27 -5.16 7.58
CA ALA A 6 -0.95 -4.10 8.52
C ALA A 6 -2.24 -3.45 9.03
N GLU A 7 -2.29 -3.19 10.33
CA GLU A 7 -3.32 -2.31 10.91
C GLU A 7 -2.93 -0.85 10.66
N VAL A 8 -3.79 -0.13 9.94
CA VAL A 8 -3.60 1.28 9.61
C VAL A 8 -4.91 2.04 9.81
N LYS A 9 -4.81 3.34 10.08
CA LYS A 9 -5.97 4.23 10.02
C LYS A 9 -6.17 4.70 8.58
N ILE A 10 -7.39 4.58 8.06
CA ILE A 10 -7.78 5.20 6.79
C ILE A 10 -8.04 6.68 7.07
N GLU A 11 -7.25 7.57 6.48
CA GLU A 11 -7.39 9.02 6.69
C GLU A 11 -8.29 9.66 5.63
N ALA A 12 -8.20 9.20 4.38
CA ALA A 12 -8.99 9.71 3.28
C ALA A 12 -9.07 8.69 2.14
N VAL A 13 -10.16 8.73 1.39
CA VAL A 13 -10.35 8.03 0.12
C VAL A 13 -10.75 9.06 -0.91
N ALA A 14 -9.95 9.22 -1.97
CA ALA A 14 -10.17 10.20 -3.02
C ALA A 14 -10.33 9.51 -4.38
N PRO A 15 -11.26 9.96 -5.24
CA PRO A 15 -11.41 9.37 -6.57
C PRO A 15 -10.17 9.69 -7.41
N GLY A 16 -9.76 8.73 -8.25
CA GLY A 16 -8.70 8.89 -9.23
C GLY A 16 -9.28 9.11 -10.63
N ALA A 17 -8.94 8.25 -11.58
CA ALA A 17 -9.44 8.34 -12.95
C ALA A 17 -10.96 8.14 -13.01
N ALA A 18 -11.66 9.08 -13.65
CA ALA A 18 -13.10 9.04 -13.82
C ALA A 18 -13.49 9.33 -15.27
N LEU A 19 -14.46 8.58 -15.80
CA LEU A 19 -15.07 8.81 -17.11
C LEU A 19 -16.58 8.60 -16.99
N GLU A 20 -17.36 9.57 -17.51
CA GLU A 20 -18.83 9.48 -17.55
C GLU A 20 -19.49 9.18 -16.18
N GLY A 21 -18.90 9.68 -15.08
CA GLY A 21 -19.41 9.47 -13.72
C GLY A 21 -19.04 8.11 -13.10
N VAL A 22 -18.24 7.30 -13.79
CA VAL A 22 -17.66 6.05 -13.28
C VAL A 22 -16.22 6.30 -12.87
N VAL A 23 -15.85 5.89 -11.65
CA VAL A 23 -14.47 5.93 -11.14
C VAL A 23 -13.85 4.55 -11.36
N TYR A 24 -12.65 4.54 -11.94
CA TYR A 24 -11.93 3.33 -12.33
C TYR A 24 -10.77 3.00 -11.40
N ASP A 25 -10.27 3.99 -10.66
CA ASP A 25 -9.25 3.84 -9.64
C ASP A 25 -9.40 4.94 -8.59
N GLN A 26 -8.78 4.73 -7.43
CA GLN A 26 -8.81 5.70 -6.35
C GLN A 26 -7.50 5.73 -5.56
N TRP A 27 -7.36 6.76 -4.75
CA TRP A 27 -6.22 6.96 -3.85
C TRP A 27 -6.68 6.87 -2.41
N VAL A 28 -5.99 6.05 -1.61
CA VAL A 28 -6.28 5.82 -0.20
C VAL A 28 -5.12 6.34 0.63
N THR A 29 -5.37 7.37 1.43
CA THR A 29 -4.39 7.83 2.42
C THR A 29 -4.52 6.98 3.69
N VAL A 30 -3.42 6.39 4.14
CA VAL A 30 -3.36 5.63 5.39
C VAL A 30 -2.31 6.18 6.36
N SER A 31 -2.49 5.95 7.65
CA SER A 31 -1.52 6.33 8.67
C SER A 31 -1.30 5.25 9.74
N ARG A 32 -0.08 5.19 10.28
CA ARG A 32 0.27 4.35 11.43
C ARG A 32 1.52 4.91 12.11
N GLY A 33 1.50 5.07 13.44
CA GLY A 33 2.71 5.39 14.22
C GLY A 33 3.45 6.66 13.76
N GLY A 34 2.73 7.67 13.27
CA GLY A 34 3.31 8.92 12.75
C GLY A 34 3.74 8.86 11.28
N ALA A 35 3.72 7.68 10.64
CA ALA A 35 3.87 7.54 9.21
C ALA A 35 2.53 7.79 8.50
N ARG A 36 2.59 8.44 7.34
CA ARG A 36 1.45 8.67 6.43
C ARG A 36 1.87 8.23 5.03
N LEU A 37 1.06 7.38 4.40
CA LEU A 37 1.31 6.81 3.09
C LEU A 37 0.09 7.01 2.19
N GLU A 38 0.32 7.05 0.89
CA GLU A 38 -0.73 7.11 -0.14
C GLU A 38 -0.66 5.83 -0.97
N LEU A 39 -1.78 5.12 -1.03
CA LEU A 39 -1.92 3.83 -1.70
C LEU A 39 -2.80 4.02 -2.94
N PHE A 40 -2.37 3.44 -4.05
CA PHE A 40 -3.21 3.31 -5.23
C PHE A 40 -4.12 2.10 -5.07
N ASP A 41 -5.42 2.30 -5.27
CA ASP A 41 -6.43 1.26 -5.19
C ASP A 41 -7.14 1.15 -6.55
N GLN A 42 -6.68 0.17 -7.33
CA GLN A 42 -7.16 -0.06 -8.69
C GLN A 42 -8.59 -0.61 -8.72
N ASP A 43 -8.97 -1.40 -7.72
CA ASP A 43 -10.27 -2.09 -7.72
C ASP A 43 -11.37 -1.29 -7.04
N CYS A 44 -11.02 -0.12 -6.52
CA CYS A 44 -11.83 0.69 -5.63
C CYS A 44 -12.35 -0.13 -4.44
N ALA A 45 -11.46 -0.93 -3.84
CA ALA A 45 -11.76 -1.84 -2.75
C ALA A 45 -12.00 -1.13 -1.40
N CYS A 46 -11.53 0.11 -1.23
CA CYS A 46 -11.69 0.88 0.01
C CYS A 46 -12.83 1.93 -0.09
N PRO A 47 -14.00 1.71 0.54
CA PRO A 47 -15.07 2.70 0.59
C PRO A 47 -14.69 3.97 1.33
N GLU A 48 -15.27 5.10 0.91
CA GLU A 48 -15.09 6.39 1.57
C GLU A 48 -15.64 6.40 3.00
N THR A 49 -16.65 5.56 3.25
CA THR A 49 -17.26 5.37 4.58
C THR A 49 -16.28 4.83 5.62
N LEU A 50 -15.14 4.27 5.19
CA LEU A 50 -14.08 3.81 6.10
C LEU A 50 -13.14 4.94 6.53
N ALA A 51 -13.24 6.14 5.97
CA ALA A 51 -12.42 7.28 6.40
C ALA A 51 -12.61 7.56 7.91
N GLY A 52 -11.50 7.65 8.63
CA GLY A 52 -11.45 7.80 10.08
C GLY A 52 -11.40 6.48 10.86
N THR A 53 -11.55 5.32 10.21
CA THR A 53 -11.54 4.00 10.86
C THR A 53 -10.17 3.33 10.78
N THR A 54 -9.90 2.40 11.70
CA THR A 54 -8.73 1.51 11.64
C THR A 54 -9.10 0.23 10.91
N GLN A 55 -8.30 -0.15 9.93
CA GLN A 55 -8.53 -1.31 9.06
C GLN A 55 -7.27 -2.17 8.95
N ARG A 56 -7.47 -3.46 8.70
CA ARG A 56 -6.40 -4.40 8.34
C ARG A 56 -6.28 -4.44 6.83
N VAL A 57 -5.14 -4.00 6.30
CA VAL A 57 -4.89 -3.90 4.85
C VAL A 57 -3.66 -4.68 4.43
N LYS A 58 -3.64 -5.22 3.22
CA LYS A 58 -2.42 -5.67 2.55
C LYS A 58 -1.93 -4.56 1.63
N ILE A 59 -0.68 -4.16 1.83
CA ILE A 59 -0.03 -3.13 1.01
C ILE A 59 1.03 -3.80 0.16
N GLY A 60 0.96 -3.57 -1.15
CA GLY A 60 1.97 -3.96 -2.12
C GLY A 60 2.91 -2.81 -2.43
N LEU A 61 4.17 -3.12 -2.72
CA LEU A 61 5.13 -2.18 -3.29
C LEU A 61 5.50 -2.67 -4.70
N MET A 62 4.92 -2.01 -5.71
CA MET A 62 5.22 -2.25 -7.11
C MET A 62 6.48 -1.46 -7.50
N LEU A 63 7.61 -2.17 -7.59
CA LEU A 63 8.90 -1.54 -7.80
C LEU A 63 9.15 -1.16 -9.26
N THR A 64 9.82 -0.02 -9.45
CA THR A 64 10.45 0.41 -10.71
C THR A 64 11.97 0.33 -10.64
N ARG A 65 12.52 0.42 -9.43
CA ARG A 65 13.95 0.29 -9.15
C ARG A 65 14.14 -0.24 -7.74
N ILE A 66 15.14 -1.10 -7.58
CA ILE A 66 15.57 -1.63 -6.29
C ILE A 66 17.10 -1.64 -6.24
N VAL A 67 17.67 -1.12 -5.14
CA VAL A 67 19.11 -1.18 -4.87
C VAL A 67 19.38 -1.51 -3.40
N PRO A 68 20.50 -2.16 -3.06
CA PRO A 68 20.92 -2.31 -1.67
C PRO A 68 21.12 -0.95 -1.00
N SER A 69 20.70 -0.84 0.26
CA SER A 69 20.86 0.37 1.06
C SER A 69 21.63 0.06 2.34
N GLN A 70 22.28 1.09 2.89
CA GLN A 70 22.86 1.06 4.24
C GLN A 70 22.00 1.85 5.24
N ARG A 71 20.88 2.42 4.80
CA ARG A 71 19.99 3.22 5.65
C ARG A 71 18.96 2.33 6.35
N ASP A 72 18.61 2.72 7.57
CA ASP A 72 17.46 2.15 8.28
C ASP A 72 16.16 2.45 7.51
N ALA A 73 15.16 1.58 7.64
CA ALA A 73 13.84 1.66 7.01
C ALA A 73 12.93 2.75 7.61
N LYS A 74 13.45 3.96 7.77
CA LYS A 74 12.86 5.10 8.50
C LYS A 74 12.58 6.31 7.61
N SER A 75 12.76 6.18 6.30
CA SER A 75 12.61 7.31 5.38
C SER A 75 11.73 6.97 4.18
N VAL A 76 10.88 7.93 3.82
CA VAL A 76 10.09 7.97 2.58
C VAL A 76 10.29 9.35 1.98
N LYS A 77 10.67 9.40 0.72
CA LYS A 77 10.79 10.64 -0.05
C LYS A 77 10.21 10.42 -1.44
N ASP A 78 9.16 11.16 -1.75
CA ASP A 78 8.38 10.96 -2.98
C ASP A 78 7.96 9.48 -3.10
N ASN A 79 8.34 8.83 -4.19
CA ASN A 79 8.08 7.41 -4.46
C ASN A 79 9.27 6.51 -4.13
N THR A 80 10.14 6.94 -3.20
CA THR A 80 11.31 6.18 -2.75
C THR A 80 11.19 5.82 -1.27
N PHE A 81 11.40 4.54 -0.97
CA PHE A 81 11.19 3.91 0.32
C PHE A 81 12.47 3.22 0.76
N ASP A 82 12.97 3.53 1.95
CA ASP A 82 13.94 2.66 2.62
C ASP A 82 13.19 1.53 3.33
N ALA A 83 13.54 0.29 3.00
CA ALA A 83 12.84 -0.91 3.45
C ALA A 83 13.80 -1.91 4.10
N LYS A 84 13.32 -2.65 5.10
CA LYS A 84 14.01 -3.81 5.66
C LYS A 84 13.31 -5.09 5.21
N VAL A 85 14.04 -6.05 4.68
CA VAL A 85 13.49 -7.38 4.34
C VAL A 85 13.26 -8.16 5.63
N ILE A 86 12.02 -8.53 5.92
CA ILE A 86 11.65 -9.34 7.09
C ILE A 86 11.83 -10.82 6.76
N SER A 87 11.16 -11.28 5.70
CA SER A 87 11.11 -12.70 5.33
C SER A 87 10.70 -12.87 3.87
N ASN A 88 10.99 -14.02 3.29
CA ASN A 88 10.38 -14.46 2.04
C ASN A 88 9.07 -15.21 2.36
N ILE A 89 7.99 -14.92 1.64
CA ILE A 89 6.66 -15.52 1.90
C ILE A 89 6.15 -16.37 0.71
N GLY A 90 7.03 -16.72 -0.23
CA GLY A 90 6.74 -17.58 -1.39
C GLY A 90 6.66 -16.82 -2.72
N ASP A 91 6.79 -17.54 -3.84
CA ASP A 91 6.48 -17.11 -5.23
C ASP A 91 6.95 -15.70 -5.64
N GLY A 92 8.17 -15.31 -5.27
CA GLY A 92 8.70 -13.97 -5.61
C GLY A 92 8.10 -12.83 -4.78
N VAL A 93 7.44 -13.14 -3.67
CA VAL A 93 6.92 -12.16 -2.72
C VAL A 93 7.79 -12.14 -1.47
N ASN A 94 8.32 -10.96 -1.16
CA ASN A 94 9.08 -10.71 0.05
C ASN A 94 8.27 -9.82 0.98
N LEU A 95 8.21 -10.16 2.26
CA LEU A 95 7.67 -9.28 3.27
C LEU A 95 8.76 -8.28 3.67
N ILE A 96 8.46 -7.00 3.50
CA ILE A 96 9.33 -5.88 3.86
C ILE A 96 8.68 -5.02 4.93
N GLU A 97 9.47 -4.24 5.65
CA GLU A 97 9.03 -3.20 6.56
C GLU A 97 9.46 -1.84 6.03
N VAL A 98 8.53 -0.89 5.95
CA VAL A 98 8.80 0.52 5.63
C VAL A 98 8.12 1.36 6.72
N LEU A 99 8.88 2.18 7.45
CA LEU A 99 8.37 2.99 8.57
C LEU A 99 7.61 2.17 9.65
N GLY A 100 8.01 0.91 9.88
CA GLY A 100 7.30 0.01 10.81
C GLY A 100 5.98 -0.55 10.28
N ILE A 101 5.67 -0.34 9.00
CA ILE A 101 4.49 -0.88 8.32
C ILE A 101 4.93 -2.08 7.46
N PRO A 102 4.42 -3.30 7.74
CA PRO A 102 4.64 -4.45 6.87
C PRO A 102 4.01 -4.25 5.48
N MET A 103 4.75 -4.59 4.42
CA MET A 103 4.30 -4.51 3.03
C MET A 103 4.84 -5.70 2.23
N GLN A 104 4.17 -6.03 1.13
CA GLN A 104 4.60 -7.06 0.19
C GLN A 104 5.40 -6.44 -0.95
N LEU A 105 6.64 -6.86 -1.10
CA LEU A 105 7.48 -6.55 -2.25
C LEU A 105 7.34 -7.69 -3.28
N ILE A 106 6.70 -7.38 -4.40
CA ILE A 106 6.52 -8.33 -5.51
C ILE A 106 7.72 -8.17 -6.46
N THR A 107 8.57 -9.19 -6.54
CA THR A 107 9.78 -9.16 -7.36
C THR A 107 10.28 -10.57 -7.69
N ASP A 108 10.74 -10.75 -8.93
CA ASP A 108 11.43 -11.96 -9.38
C ASP A 108 12.83 -12.15 -8.78
N ARG A 109 13.36 -11.12 -8.09
CA ARG A 109 14.69 -11.16 -7.47
C ARG A 109 14.61 -11.60 -6.02
N GLU A 110 15.31 -12.68 -5.70
CA GLU A 110 15.46 -13.12 -4.31
C GLU A 110 16.07 -12.01 -3.44
N GLN A 111 15.45 -11.73 -2.29
CA GLN A 111 15.93 -10.76 -1.33
C GLN A 111 16.33 -11.46 -0.03
N LYS A 112 17.53 -11.15 0.46
CA LYS A 112 18.03 -11.75 1.69
C LYS A 112 17.29 -11.18 2.91
N PRO A 113 16.73 -12.00 3.82
CA PRO A 113 16.18 -11.52 5.08
C PRO A 113 17.20 -10.68 5.88
N ASN A 114 16.71 -9.67 6.60
CA ASN A 114 17.49 -8.67 7.32
C ASN A 114 18.40 -7.75 6.49
N SER A 115 18.31 -7.79 5.15
CA SER A 115 18.93 -6.77 4.30
C SER A 115 18.09 -5.50 4.22
N PHE A 116 18.74 -4.39 3.87
CA PHE A 116 18.11 -3.09 3.68
C PHE A 116 18.14 -2.71 2.19
N LEU A 117 17.04 -2.11 1.74
CA LEU A 117 16.79 -1.80 0.34
C LEU A 117 16.35 -0.34 0.22
N GLU A 118 16.80 0.34 -0.83
CA GLU A 118 16.15 1.55 -1.32
C GLU A 118 15.31 1.11 -2.53
N ILE A 119 14.00 1.34 -2.44
CA ILE A 119 13.05 0.89 -3.44
C ILE A 119 12.32 2.11 -3.97
N ARG A 120 12.31 2.29 -5.29
CA ARG A 120 11.45 3.29 -5.95
C ARG A 120 10.25 2.59 -6.57
N GLY A 121 9.04 3.03 -6.28
CA GLY A 121 7.84 2.35 -6.74
C GLY A 121 6.54 3.06 -6.39
N ARG A 122 5.43 2.39 -6.66
CA ARG A 122 4.10 2.79 -6.21
C ARG A 122 3.66 1.85 -5.08
N LEU A 123 2.94 2.39 -4.11
CA LEU A 123 2.26 1.57 -3.11
C LEU A 123 0.85 1.26 -3.62
N ASP A 124 0.47 0.00 -3.53
CA ASP A 124 -0.83 -0.50 -3.97
C ASP A 124 -1.60 -1.05 -2.77
N LEU A 125 -2.89 -0.75 -2.69
CA LEU A 125 -3.80 -1.47 -1.81
C LEU A 125 -4.14 -2.80 -2.50
N LEU A 126 -3.64 -3.90 -1.95
CA LEU A 126 -3.88 -5.24 -2.51
C LEU A 126 -5.14 -5.88 -1.94
N ASP A 127 -5.46 -5.56 -0.68
CA ASP A 127 -6.63 -6.10 0.01
C ASP A 127 -6.96 -5.27 1.26
N ILE A 128 -8.23 -5.33 1.67
CA ILE A 128 -8.75 -4.74 2.91
C ILE A 128 -9.72 -5.73 3.55
N GLU A 129 -9.41 -6.18 4.77
CA GLU A 129 -10.13 -7.27 5.42
C GLU A 129 -11.54 -6.83 5.86
N GLY A 130 -12.54 -7.66 5.59
CA GLY A 130 -13.90 -7.48 6.12
C GLY A 130 -14.73 -6.41 5.42
N VAL A 131 -14.36 -6.00 4.20
CA VAL A 131 -15.10 -5.02 3.40
C VAL A 131 -15.81 -5.72 2.26
N GLU A 132 -17.13 -5.63 2.23
CA GLU A 132 -17.99 -6.26 1.21
C GLU A 132 -18.53 -5.25 0.17
N SER A 133 -18.25 -3.95 0.34
CA SER A 133 -18.79 -2.87 -0.50
C SER A 133 -17.70 -2.25 -1.38
N GLU A 134 -18.07 -1.89 -2.60
CA GLU A 134 -17.23 -1.13 -3.53
C GLU A 134 -17.17 0.35 -3.13
N GLY A 135 -16.03 1.02 -3.35
CA GLY A 135 -15.84 2.46 -3.14
C GLY A 135 -16.45 3.32 -4.25
N TRP A 136 -15.77 4.40 -4.66
CA TRP A 136 -16.23 5.52 -5.51
C TRP A 136 -16.86 5.16 -6.90
N ARG A 137 -17.08 3.88 -7.24
CA ARG A 137 -17.45 3.39 -8.58
C ARG A 137 -18.59 4.14 -9.28
N ARG A 138 -19.48 4.82 -8.55
CA ARG A 138 -20.44 5.78 -9.14
C ARG A 138 -20.38 7.12 -8.42
N ILE A 139 -20.03 8.17 -9.16
CA ILE A 139 -20.24 9.55 -8.72
C ILE A 139 -21.70 9.91 -9.01
N PRO A 140 -22.51 10.32 -8.01
CA PRO A 140 -23.85 10.81 -8.28
C PRO A 140 -23.79 12.02 -9.21
N THR A 141 -24.25 11.88 -10.45
CA THR A 141 -24.48 13.03 -11.32
C THR A 141 -25.65 13.81 -10.72
N THR A 142 -25.38 14.95 -10.10
CA THR A 142 -26.40 15.93 -9.75
C THR A 142 -27.02 16.41 -11.07
N ARG A 143 -28.30 16.11 -11.28
CA ARG A 143 -29.13 16.71 -12.33
C ARG A 143 -29.76 17.98 -11.82
#